data_AF-A0AAV5G326-F1
#
_entry.id   AF-A0AAV5G326-F1
#
_cell.length_a   1.000
_cell.length_b   1.000
_cell.length_c   1.000
_cell.angle_alpha   90.00
_cell.angle_beta   90.00
_cell.angle_gamma   90.00
#
_symmetry.space_group_name_H-M   'P 1'
#
loop_
_entity.id
_entity.type
_entity.pdbx_description
1 polymer ?
#
loop_
_entity_poly.entity_id
_entity_poly.type
_entity_poly.pdbx_seq_one_letter_code
_entity_poly.pdbx_strand_id
1 'polypeptide(L)'
;MVMRLYGVENLQSYITKHIDLAKIFEEFVISDSRFEVVTPRNFSLVCFRLLPPPSDEDNGHKLNYDLMDYANSSGKIFICHTVLSGKLVLRFVVGAPLTEEHHIIAAWKLLQDEATKLLGNLSII
;
A
#
# COMPACT_ATOMS: atom_id res chain seq x y z
N MET A 1 6.64 0.76 30.69
CA MET A 1 8.02 1.20 30.38
C MET A 1 8.10 2.16 29.18
N VAL A 2 7.19 2.10 28.20
CA VAL A 2 7.16 3.03 27.03
C VAL A 2 6.80 4.48 27.39
N MET A 3 5.71 4.69 28.13
CA MET A 3 5.24 6.04 28.49
C MET A 3 6.25 6.87 29.29
N ARG A 4 7.08 6.23 30.12
CA ARG A 4 8.12 6.90 30.92
C ARG A 4 9.37 7.22 30.09
N LEU A 5 9.66 6.42 29.07
CA LEU A 5 10.85 6.56 28.23
C LEU A 5 10.62 7.60 27.13
N TYR A 6 9.50 7.50 26.43
CA TYR A 6 9.18 8.40 25.31
C TYR A 6 8.41 9.64 25.77
N GLY A 7 7.59 9.53 26.82
CA GLY A 7 6.62 10.58 27.14
C GLY A 7 5.47 10.62 26.13
N VAL A 8 4.43 11.38 26.47
CA VAL A 8 3.21 11.48 25.65
C VAL A 8 3.49 12.24 24.34
N GLU A 9 4.24 13.34 24.43
CA GLU A 9 4.51 14.24 23.30
C GLU A 9 5.28 13.54 22.17
N ASN A 10 6.33 12.77 22.50
CA ASN A 10 7.07 12.04 21.46
C ASN A 10 6.23 10.94 20.83
N LEU A 11 5.41 10.22 21.61
CA LEU A 11 4.50 9.22 21.05
C LEU A 11 3.49 9.83 20.08
N GLN A 12 2.92 10.98 20.43
CA GLN A 12 2.04 11.72 19.53
C GLN A 12 2.79 12.16 18.26
N SER A 13 4.02 12.66 18.40
CA SER A 13 4.88 13.04 17.26
C SER A 13 5.15 11.85 16.32
N TYR A 14 5.48 10.67 16.86
CA TYR A 14 5.66 9.44 16.06
C TYR A 14 4.40 9.05 15.30
N ILE A 15 3.23 9.11 15.95
CA ILE A 15 1.94 8.79 15.31
C ILE A 15 1.66 9.79 14.19
N THR A 16 1.79 11.10 14.44
CA THR A 16 1.58 12.15 13.44
C THR A 16 2.51 11.96 12.24
N LYS A 17 3.80 11.68 12.48
CA LYS A 17 4.77 11.39 11.41
C LYS A 17 4.31 10.20 10.54
N HIS A 18 3.83 9.12 11.14
CA HIS A 18 3.33 7.98 10.37
C HIS A 18 2.07 8.31 9.57
N ILE A 19 1.19 9.15 10.10
CA ILE A 19 0.00 9.64 9.39
C ILE A 19 0.42 10.47 8.17
N ASP A 20 1.40 11.35 8.32
CA ASP A 20 1.91 12.19 7.23
C ASP A 20 2.59 11.33 6.14
N LEU A 21 3.37 10.33 6.52
CA LEU A 21 3.98 9.39 5.58
C LEU A 21 2.94 8.56 4.82
N ALA A 22 1.86 8.12 5.51
CA ALA A 22 0.77 7.41 4.86
C ALA A 22 -0.02 8.32 3.91
N LYS A 23 -0.11 9.62 4.19
CA LYS A 23 -0.71 10.60 3.29
C LYS A 23 0.10 10.73 1.99
N ILE A 24 1.43 10.76 2.08
CA ILE A 24 2.30 10.77 0.89
C ILE A 24 2.06 9.52 0.04
N PHE A 25 1.96 8.34 0.67
CA PHE A 25 1.63 7.11 -0.06
C PHE A 25 0.25 7.17 -0.73
N GLU A 26 -0.78 7.66 -0.04
CA GLU A 26 -2.12 7.85 -0.59
C GLU A 26 -2.11 8.79 -1.83
N GLU A 27 -1.36 9.89 -1.77
CA GLU A 27 -1.21 10.82 -2.89
C GLU A 27 -0.56 10.15 -4.11
N PHE A 28 0.44 9.28 -3.90
CA PHE A 28 1.03 8.48 -4.97
C PHE A 28 0.03 7.50 -5.60
N VAL A 29 -0.75 6.80 -4.78
CA VAL A 29 -1.78 5.86 -5.26
C VAL A 29 -2.83 6.59 -6.09
N ILE A 30 -3.33 7.74 -5.62
CA ILE A 30 -4.35 8.53 -6.32
C ILE A 30 -3.81 9.09 -7.65
N SER A 31 -2.52 9.40 -7.72
CA SER A 31 -1.88 9.96 -8.92
C SER A 31 -1.72 8.94 -10.06
N ASP A 32 -1.79 7.63 -9.76
CA ASP A 32 -1.67 6.57 -10.76
C ASP A 32 -3.05 5.97 -11.06
N SER A 33 -3.57 6.25 -12.25
CA SER A 33 -4.93 5.86 -12.67
C SER A 33 -5.17 4.35 -12.75
N ARG A 34 -4.11 3.54 -12.64
CA ARG A 34 -4.22 2.08 -12.59
C ARG A 34 -4.67 1.60 -11.22
N PHE A 35 -4.54 2.42 -10.19
CA PHE A 35 -4.89 2.07 -8.83
C PHE A 35 -6.14 2.84 -8.36
N GLU A 36 -6.85 2.25 -7.39
CA GLU A 36 -7.90 2.94 -6.65
C GLU A 36 -7.63 2.85 -5.14
N VAL A 37 -7.90 3.94 -4.41
CA VAL A 37 -8.01 3.93 -2.95
C VAL A 37 -9.42 3.49 -2.59
N VAL A 38 -9.56 2.32 -1.98
CA VAL A 38 -10.86 1.65 -1.79
C VAL A 38 -11.67 2.25 -0.64
N THR A 39 -10.97 2.75 0.38
CA THR A 39 -11.58 3.41 1.54
C THR A 39 -10.77 4.63 1.92
N PRO A 40 -11.40 5.71 2.42
CA PRO A 40 -10.66 6.86 2.94
C PRO A 40 -9.58 6.43 3.93
N ARG A 41 -8.37 7.02 3.84
CA ARG A 41 -7.29 6.76 4.80
C ARG A 41 -7.73 7.12 6.21
N ASN A 42 -7.62 6.14 7.11
CA ASN A 42 -7.81 6.34 8.54
C ASN A 42 -6.46 6.11 9.24
N PHE A 43 -5.98 7.12 9.97
CA PHE A 43 -4.63 7.15 10.55
C PHE A 43 -3.54 6.92 9.49
N SER A 44 -2.67 5.91 9.70
CA SER A 44 -1.55 5.57 8.85
C SER A 44 -1.80 4.36 7.94
N LEU A 45 -3.07 3.95 7.78
CA LEU A 45 -3.49 2.84 6.93
C LEU A 45 -4.10 3.34 5.62
N VAL A 46 -3.50 2.92 4.50
CA VAL A 46 -4.04 3.11 3.15
C VAL A 46 -4.53 1.76 2.62
N CYS A 47 -5.81 1.72 2.24
CA CYS A 47 -6.43 0.57 1.60
C CYS A 47 -6.58 0.86 0.12
N PHE A 48 -5.89 0.10 -0.72
CA PHE A 48 -5.82 0.35 -2.15
C PHE A 48 -5.84 -0.96 -2.93
N ARG A 49 -6.05 -0.87 -4.24
CA ARG A 49 -5.96 -2.00 -5.14
C ARG A 49 -5.60 -1.57 -6.56
N LEU A 50 -5.00 -2.48 -7.30
CA LEU A 50 -4.80 -2.38 -8.74
C LEU A 50 -6.14 -2.71 -9.42
N LEU A 51 -6.57 -1.81 -10.32
CA LEU A 51 -7.80 -1.99 -11.09
C LEU A 51 -7.58 -3.10 -12.12
N PRO A 52 -8.45 -4.13 -12.13
CA PRO A 52 -8.37 -5.16 -13.15
C PRO A 52 -8.78 -4.62 -14.52
N PRO A 53 -8.30 -5.21 -15.62
CA PRO A 53 -8.82 -4.90 -16.95
C PRO A 53 -10.29 -5.33 -17.06
N PRO A 54 -11.07 -4.73 -17.98
CA PRO A 54 -12.50 -5.05 -18.14
C PRO A 54 -12.81 -6.51 -18.48
N SER A 55 -11.83 -7.24 -19.02
CA SER A 55 -11.92 -8.65 -19.38
C SER A 55 -11.65 -9.62 -18.23
N ASP A 56 -11.28 -9.12 -17.04
CA ASP A 56 -10.92 -9.98 -15.92
C ASP A 56 -12.15 -10.53 -15.18
N GLU A 57 -12.33 -11.85 -15.25
CA GLU A 57 -13.49 -12.54 -14.65
C GLU A 57 -13.39 -12.64 -13.12
N ASP A 58 -12.19 -12.56 -12.55
CA ASP A 58 -11.92 -12.71 -11.12
C ASP A 58 -11.91 -11.36 -10.37
N ASN A 59 -12.36 -10.28 -11.03
CA ASN A 59 -12.43 -8.93 -10.46
C ASN A 59 -11.13 -8.53 -9.75
N GLY A 60 -9.98 -8.87 -10.33
CA GLY A 60 -8.64 -8.50 -9.90
C GLY A 60 -8.13 -9.21 -8.65
N HIS A 61 -8.75 -10.31 -8.20
CA HIS A 61 -8.28 -11.09 -7.04
C HIS A 61 -6.85 -11.60 -7.27
N LYS A 62 -6.65 -12.42 -8.30
CA LYS A 62 -5.30 -12.91 -8.65
C LYS A 62 -4.31 -11.77 -8.88
N LEU A 63 -4.71 -10.74 -9.64
CA LEU A 63 -3.86 -9.59 -9.95
C LEU A 63 -3.33 -8.89 -8.69
N ASN A 64 -4.20 -8.62 -7.72
CA ASN A 64 -3.82 -7.96 -6.48
C ASN A 64 -3.05 -8.91 -5.54
N TYR A 65 -3.37 -10.20 -5.55
CA TYR A 65 -2.62 -11.20 -4.81
C TYR A 65 -1.18 -11.32 -5.31
N ASP A 66 -0.98 -11.43 -6.62
CA ASP A 66 0.34 -11.53 -7.25
C ASP A 66 1.19 -10.27 -6.98
N LEU A 67 0.57 -9.08 -7.05
CA LEU A 67 1.24 -7.83 -6.67
C LEU A 67 1.71 -7.84 -5.21
N MET A 68 0.87 -8.32 -4.29
CA MET A 68 1.20 -8.45 -2.87
C MET A 68 2.31 -9.49 -2.62
N ASP A 69 2.21 -10.64 -3.28
CA ASP A 69 3.16 -11.74 -3.13
C ASP A 69 4.55 -11.35 -3.64
N TYR A 70 4.62 -10.65 -4.78
CA TYR A 70 5.87 -10.07 -5.26
C TYR A 70 6.44 -9.03 -4.30
N ALA A 71 5.59 -8.11 -3.82
CA ALA A 71 6.00 -7.08 -2.88
C ALA A 71 6.61 -7.70 -1.61
N ASN A 72 5.97 -8.71 -1.04
CA ASN A 72 6.42 -9.41 0.16
C ASN A 72 7.67 -10.28 -0.08
N SER A 73 7.73 -11.01 -1.21
CA SER A 73 8.88 -11.86 -1.55
C SER A 73 10.14 -11.06 -1.89
N SER A 74 9.99 -9.79 -2.29
CA SER A 74 11.11 -8.88 -2.49
C SER A 74 11.93 -8.60 -1.22
N GLY A 75 11.34 -8.81 -0.03
CA GLY A 75 11.92 -8.49 1.27
C GLY A 75 12.09 -6.99 1.55
N LYS A 76 11.67 -6.12 0.63
CA LYS A 76 11.81 -4.65 0.76
C LYS A 76 10.62 -4.01 1.48
N ILE A 77 9.43 -4.56 1.29
CA ILE A 77 8.20 -4.12 1.94
C ILE A 77 7.36 -5.32 2.35
N PHE A 78 6.51 -5.14 3.35
CA PHE A 78 5.52 -6.13 3.75
C PHE A 78 4.14 -5.48 3.82
N ILE A 79 3.21 -6.01 3.04
CA ILE A 79 1.81 -5.61 3.04
C ILE A 79 0.91 -6.82 3.22
N CYS A 80 -0.27 -6.57 3.77
CA CYS A 80 -1.32 -7.58 3.91
C CYS A 80 -2.49 -7.25 3.00
N HIS A 81 -3.41 -8.19 2.84
CA HIS A 81 -4.66 -7.97 2.12
C HIS A 81 -5.87 -8.20 3.03
N THR A 82 -7.02 -7.78 2.54
CA THR A 82 -8.33 -8.12 3.08
C THR A 82 -9.33 -8.23 1.93
N VAL A 83 -10.51 -8.79 2.18
CA VAL A 83 -11.60 -8.83 1.20
C VAL A 83 -12.69 -7.89 1.66
N LEU A 84 -12.99 -6.86 0.87
CA LEU A 84 -14.06 -5.90 1.12
C LEU A 84 -15.07 -5.99 -0.01
N SER A 85 -16.34 -6.30 0.31
CA SER A 85 -17.41 -6.44 -0.68
C SER A 85 -17.03 -7.32 -1.89
N GLY A 86 -16.33 -8.43 -1.62
CA GLY A 86 -15.86 -9.37 -2.65
C GLY A 86 -14.63 -8.92 -3.45
N LYS A 87 -14.05 -7.76 -3.17
CA LYS A 87 -12.82 -7.25 -3.80
C LYS A 87 -11.60 -7.54 -2.92
N LEU A 88 -10.51 -8.05 -3.50
CA LEU A 88 -9.23 -8.14 -2.80
C LEU A 88 -8.59 -6.74 -2.72
N VAL A 89 -8.30 -6.31 -1.49
CA VAL A 89 -7.79 -4.97 -1.18
C VAL A 89 -6.47 -5.11 -0.43
N LEU A 90 -5.45 -4.39 -0.89
CA LEU A 90 -4.15 -4.31 -0.26
C LEU A 90 -4.14 -3.25 0.84
N ARG A 91 -3.46 -3.55 1.93
CA ARG A 91 -3.37 -2.72 3.13
C ARG A 91 -1.92 -2.36 3.39
N PHE A 92 -1.59 -1.09 3.17
CA PHE A 92 -0.31 -0.51 3.49
C PHE A 92 -0.42 0.31 4.77
N VAL A 93 0.29 -0.11 5.82
CA VAL A 93 0.30 0.58 7.12
C VAL A 93 1.69 1.11 7.40
N VAL A 94 1.80 2.42 7.63
CA VAL A 94 3.04 3.02 8.15
C VAL A 94 3.02 2.93 9.66
N GLY A 95 3.95 2.15 10.24
CA GLY A 95 4.01 1.94 11.68
C GLY A 95 5.39 1.63 12.24
N ALA A 96 6.40 1.40 11.41
CA ALA A 96 7.74 1.10 11.88
C ALA A 96 8.47 2.40 12.29
N PRO A 97 9.09 2.47 13.50
CA PRO A 97 9.64 3.71 14.04
C PRO A 97 10.71 4.40 13.18
N LEU A 98 11.41 3.63 12.35
CA LEU A 98 12.49 4.11 11.48
C LEU A 98 12.03 4.38 10.05
N THR A 99 10.71 4.30 9.77
CA THR A 99 10.21 4.65 8.44
C THR A 99 10.37 6.15 8.18
N GLU A 100 10.74 6.44 6.95
CA GLU A 100 11.03 7.78 6.43
C GLU A 100 10.46 7.88 5.02
N GLU A 101 10.36 9.10 4.50
CA GLU A 101 9.78 9.37 3.19
C GLU A 101 10.44 8.56 2.06
N HIS A 102 11.77 8.42 2.08
CA HIS A 102 12.48 7.65 1.07
C HIS A 102 12.07 6.17 1.04
N HIS A 103 11.66 5.60 2.18
CA HIS A 103 11.10 4.25 2.25
C HIS A 103 9.72 4.18 1.57
N ILE A 104 8.89 5.21 1.72
CA ILE A 104 7.57 5.30 1.06
C ILE A 104 7.73 5.41 -0.45
N ILE A 105 8.66 6.25 -0.91
CA ILE A 105 8.98 6.41 -2.34
C ILE A 105 9.48 5.09 -2.93
N ALA A 106 10.39 4.40 -2.23
CA ALA A 106 10.92 3.12 -2.68
C ALA A 106 9.84 2.02 -2.71
N ALA A 107 8.96 1.99 -1.69
CA ALA A 107 7.82 1.08 -1.62
C ALA A 107 6.86 1.28 -2.80
N TRP A 108 6.51 2.54 -3.07
CA TRP A 108 5.63 2.88 -4.16
C TRP A 108 6.23 2.53 -5.52
N LYS A 109 7.51 2.85 -5.74
CA LYS A 109 8.21 2.50 -6.98
C LYS A 109 8.20 0.98 -7.23
N LEU A 110 8.42 0.18 -6.19
CA LEU A 110 8.35 -1.28 -6.30
C LEU A 110 6.97 -1.76 -6.77
N LEU A 111 5.90 -1.24 -6.16
CA LEU A 111 4.53 -1.57 -6.54
C LEU A 111 4.20 -1.10 -7.97
N GLN A 112 4.69 0.08 -8.34
CA GLN A 112 4.48 0.65 -9.67
C GLN A 112 5.18 -0.17 -10.77
N ASP A 113 6.42 -0.57 -10.53
CA ASP A 113 7.21 -1.39 -11.46
C ASP A 113 6.54 -2.75 -11.65
N GLU A 114 6.08 -3.38 -10.57
CA GLU A 114 5.42 -4.68 -10.66
C GLU A 114 4.03 -4.61 -11.31
N ALA A 115 3.23 -3.61 -10.97
CA ALA A 115 1.93 -3.39 -11.61
C ALA A 115 2.08 -3.20 -13.13
N THR A 116 3.16 -2.54 -13.58
CA THR A 116 3.45 -2.38 -15.00
C THR A 116 3.71 -3.72 -15.69
N LYS A 117 4.46 -4.63 -15.06
CA LYS A 117 4.71 -5.97 -15.60
C LYS A 117 3.44 -6.81 -15.64
N LEU A 118 2.67 -6.82 -14.54
CA LEU A 118 1.44 -7.60 -14.44
C LEU A 118 0.42 -7.15 -15.50
N LEU A 119 0.17 -5.85 -15.62
CA LEU A 119 -0.76 -5.32 -16.63
C LEU A 119 -0.23 -5.47 -18.07
N GLY A 120 1.08 -5.39 -18.27
CA GLY A 120 1.72 -5.66 -19.57
C GLY A 120 1.51 -7.10 -20.02
N ASN A 121 1.63 -8.06 -19.10
CA ASN A 121 1.41 -9.47 -19.40
C ASN A 121 -0.07 -9.79 -19.74
N LEU A 122 -1.02 -9.09 -19.12
CA LEU A 122 -2.45 -9.22 -19.45
C LEU A 122 -2.83 -8.61 -20.80
N SER A 123 -2.00 -7.75 -21.40
CA SER A 123 -2.27 -7.10 -22.70
C SER A 123 -1.80 -7.92 -23.91
N ILE A 124 -1.08 -9.03 -23.67
CA ILE A 124 -0.45 -9.87 -24.71
C ILE A 124 -1.25 -11.17 -24.94
N ILE A 125 -2.32 -11.38 -24.16
CA ILE A 125 -3.24 -12.53 -24.27
C ILE A 125 -4.60 -12.02 -24.75
#